data_AF-A0A831YAJ9-F1
#
_entry.id   AF-A0A831YAJ9-F1
#
_cell.length_a   1.000
_cell.length_b   1.000
_cell.length_c   1.000
_cell.angle_alpha   90.00
_cell.angle_beta   90.00
_cell.angle_gamma   90.00
#
_symmetry.space_group_name_H-M   'P 1'
#
loop_
_entity.id
_entity.type
_entity.pdbx_description
1 polymer ?
#
loop_
_entity_poly.entity_id
_entity_poly.type
_entity_poly.pdbx_seq_one_letter_code
_entity_poly.pdbx_strand_id
1 'polypeptide(L)'
;DIKSLSQIVKFLGTPNQITKANFLHLLKPVKPITNQQMASLDKTTYGAGYFEIKRKIEAMKNPKQQQEALRHFDELSKTKVIGVALSDNKVKYNPNPFKMFSDAFKNIYQTLVSLITGAVSPKYLAGPIGIVQVVKISFKAYGALEAFYWLGFISLNLGFLNILPIPVLDGGHIAFSLFEIITKKRIKMKTMERLIIPFVVLLIGGILFITFHDVLRIVKNYF
;
A
#
# COMPACT_ATOMS: atom_id res chain seq x y z
N ASP A 1 -24.36 37.18 -24.11
CA ASP A 1 -25.01 37.61 -25.36
C ASP A 1 -25.38 36.36 -26.16
N ILE A 2 -26.67 36.05 -26.23
CA ILE A 2 -27.19 34.79 -26.79
C ILE A 2 -26.92 34.72 -28.30
N LYS A 3 -26.89 35.88 -28.97
CA LYS A 3 -26.57 35.97 -30.40
C LYS A 3 -25.14 35.53 -30.70
N SER A 4 -24.17 35.98 -29.91
CA SER A 4 -22.76 35.59 -30.08
C SER A 4 -22.53 34.09 -29.83
N LEU A 5 -23.24 33.50 -28.86
CA LEU A 5 -23.18 32.06 -28.60
C LEU A 5 -23.79 31.26 -29.76
N SER A 6 -24.95 31.69 -30.27
CA SER A 6 -25.61 31.03 -31.40
C SER A 6 -24.76 31.04 -32.67
N GLN A 7 -23.99 32.10 -32.89
CA GLN A 7 -23.03 32.17 -33.99
C GLN A 7 -21.92 31.14 -33.83
N ILE A 8 -21.27 31.06 -32.67
CA ILE A 8 -20.20 30.08 -32.44
C ILE A 8 -20.72 28.65 -32.62
N VAL A 9 -21.87 28.33 -32.02
CA VAL A 9 -22.46 26.99 -32.09
C VAL A 9 -22.78 26.56 -33.53
N LYS A 10 -23.24 27.48 -34.37
CA LYS A 10 -23.58 27.19 -35.77
C LYS A 10 -22.37 26.76 -36.62
N PHE A 11 -21.16 27.16 -36.24
CA PHE A 11 -19.93 26.81 -36.96
C PHE A 11 -19.13 25.68 -36.30
N LEU A 12 -19.57 25.15 -35.15
CA LEU A 12 -18.94 23.98 -34.53
C LEU A 12 -18.99 22.77 -35.45
N GLY A 13 -17.83 22.16 -35.72
CA GLY A 13 -17.72 20.97 -36.58
C GLY A 13 -17.71 21.26 -38.09
N THR A 14 -17.81 22.52 -38.51
CA THR A 14 -17.64 22.92 -39.91
C THR A 14 -16.17 23.26 -40.21
N PRO A 15 -15.70 23.18 -41.48
CA PRO A 15 -14.31 23.51 -41.83
C PRO A 15 -13.93 24.99 -41.59
N ASN A 16 -14.91 25.90 -41.55
CA ASN A 16 -14.72 27.32 -41.26
C ASN A 16 -15.22 27.67 -39.85
N GLN A 17 -14.50 27.21 -38.82
CA GLN A 17 -14.85 27.49 -37.42
C GLN A 17 -14.57 28.95 -37.04
N ILE A 18 -15.52 29.60 -36.37
CA ILE A 18 -15.33 30.94 -35.81
C ILE A 18 -14.80 30.82 -34.38
N THR A 19 -13.54 31.21 -34.17
CA THR A 19 -12.86 31.07 -32.88
C THR A 19 -13.17 32.18 -31.87
N LYS A 20 -13.81 33.28 -32.31
CA LYS A 20 -14.13 34.44 -31.48
C LYS A 20 -15.44 35.10 -31.93
N ALA A 21 -16.37 35.32 -31.00
CA ALA A 21 -17.55 36.16 -31.20
C ALA A 21 -17.72 37.09 -30.00
N ASN A 22 -17.52 38.39 -30.23
CA ASN A 22 -17.54 39.42 -29.20
C ASN A 22 -16.57 39.07 -28.03
N PHE A 23 -17.10 38.83 -26.81
CA PHE A 23 -16.32 38.42 -25.64
C PHE A 23 -16.17 36.89 -25.48
N LEU A 24 -16.83 36.09 -26.33
CA LEU A 24 -16.77 34.62 -26.27
C LEU A 24 -15.66 34.10 -27.18
N HIS A 25 -14.85 33.19 -26.63
CA HIS A 25 -13.75 32.53 -27.33
C HIS A 25 -13.98 31.03 -27.32
N LEU A 26 -13.90 30.41 -28.50
CA LEU A 26 -13.95 28.96 -28.60
C LEU A 26 -12.61 28.39 -28.12
N LEU A 27 -12.66 27.58 -27.06
CA LEU A 27 -11.48 26.88 -26.57
C LEU A 27 -11.03 25.82 -27.57
N LYS A 28 -9.71 25.60 -27.65
CA LYS A 28 -9.18 24.51 -28.46
C LYS A 28 -9.72 23.17 -27.93
N PRO A 29 -10.16 22.26 -28.79
CA PRO A 29 -10.64 20.96 -28.35
C PRO A 29 -9.54 20.23 -27.59
N VAL A 30 -9.86 19.77 -26.38
CA VAL A 30 -8.95 19.00 -25.56
C VAL A 30 -8.90 17.59 -26.14
N LYS A 31 -7.73 17.15 -26.60
CA LYS A 31 -7.54 15.75 -27.00
C LYS A 31 -7.50 14.90 -25.73
N PRO A 32 -8.37 13.87 -25.58
CA PRO A 32 -8.30 12.99 -24.42
C PRO A 32 -6.96 12.27 -24.44
N ILE A 33 -6.26 12.31 -23.31
CA ILE A 33 -4.99 11.61 -23.10
C ILE A 33 -5.24 10.26 -22.42
N THR A 34 -4.50 9.24 -22.82
CA THR A 34 -4.56 7.90 -22.22
C THR A 34 -3.86 7.88 -20.87
N ASN A 35 -4.22 6.97 -19.95
CA ASN A 35 -3.56 6.82 -18.64
C ASN A 35 -2.02 6.69 -18.72
N GLN A 36 -1.49 6.08 -19.79
CA GLN A 36 -0.03 6.03 -20.04
C GLN A 36 0.59 7.40 -20.36
N GLN A 37 -0.14 8.25 -21.08
CA GLN A 37 0.28 9.64 -21.36
C GLN A 37 0.09 10.51 -20.10
N MET A 38 -0.91 10.21 -19.28
CA MET A 38 -1.14 10.85 -17.98
C MET A 38 -0.03 10.53 -16.96
N ALA A 39 0.50 9.30 -16.96
CA ALA A 39 1.64 8.89 -16.12
C ALA A 39 2.96 9.57 -16.52
N SER A 40 3.10 10.03 -17.78
CA SER A 40 4.27 10.83 -18.22
C SER A 40 4.19 12.31 -17.83
N LEU A 41 3.00 12.76 -17.42
CA LEU A 41 2.71 14.10 -16.88
C LEU A 41 2.93 14.13 -15.37
N ASP A 42 3.84 13.31 -14.85
CA ASP A 42 4.20 13.29 -13.44
C ASP A 42 4.83 14.64 -13.01
N LYS A 43 4.79 14.97 -11.71
CA LYS A 43 5.20 16.30 -11.19
C LYS A 43 6.60 16.76 -11.60
N THR A 44 7.49 15.86 -11.97
CA THR A 44 8.82 16.18 -12.52
C THR A 44 8.74 16.93 -13.85
N THR A 45 7.77 16.60 -14.71
CA THR A 45 7.54 17.25 -16.01
C THR A 45 6.84 18.60 -15.87
N TYR A 46 5.85 18.73 -14.97
CA TYR A 46 5.19 20.01 -14.68
C TYR A 46 6.10 21.00 -13.94
N GLY A 47 6.89 20.49 -12.97
CA GLY A 47 7.91 21.29 -12.29
C GLY A 47 8.99 21.76 -13.26
N ALA A 48 9.49 20.87 -14.13
CA ALA A 48 10.44 21.24 -15.18
C ALA A 48 9.88 22.29 -16.16
N GLY A 49 8.60 22.16 -16.55
CA GLY A 49 7.91 23.16 -17.40
C GLY A 49 7.77 24.52 -16.74
N TYR A 50 7.47 24.57 -15.43
CA TYR A 50 7.40 25.80 -14.64
C TYR A 50 8.75 26.54 -14.64
N PHE A 51 9.85 25.82 -14.37
CA PHE A 51 11.20 26.40 -14.38
C PHE A 51 11.63 26.84 -15.78
N GLU A 52 11.24 26.11 -16.84
CA GLU A 52 11.56 26.49 -18.21
C GLU A 52 10.82 27.75 -18.68
N ILE A 53 9.52 27.86 -18.35
CA ILE A 53 8.71 29.04 -18.67
C ILE A 53 9.24 30.27 -17.90
N LYS A 54 9.51 30.13 -16.59
CA LYS A 54 10.08 31.20 -15.77
C LYS A 54 11.42 31.67 -16.32
N ARG A 55 12.32 30.75 -16.68
CA ARG A 55 13.62 31.06 -17.29
C ARG A 55 13.48 31.78 -18.63
N LYS A 56 12.50 31.41 -19.48
CA LYS A 56 12.24 32.09 -20.75
C LYS A 56 11.70 33.51 -20.54
N ILE A 57 10.87 33.73 -19.53
CA ILE A 57 10.39 35.07 -19.15
C ILE A 57 11.55 35.91 -18.59
N GLU A 58 12.40 35.33 -17.74
CA GLU A 58 13.59 35.98 -17.18
C GLU A 58 14.65 36.32 -18.26
N ALA A 59 14.70 35.56 -19.36
CA ALA A 59 15.61 35.80 -20.49
C ALA A 59 15.08 36.84 -21.51
N MET A 60 13.86 37.38 -21.33
CA MET A 60 13.31 38.40 -22.23
C MET A 60 14.06 39.73 -22.06
N LYS A 61 14.56 40.28 -23.17
CA LYS A 61 15.37 41.52 -23.19
C LYS A 61 14.57 42.80 -22.91
N ASN A 62 13.25 42.77 -23.11
CA ASN A 62 12.38 43.93 -22.91
C ASN A 62 11.83 43.98 -21.48
N PRO A 63 12.24 44.94 -20.63
CA PRO A 63 11.92 44.94 -19.20
C PRO A 63 10.43 45.12 -18.90
N LYS A 64 9.70 45.87 -19.75
CA LYS A 64 8.24 46.09 -19.60
C LYS A 64 7.43 44.82 -19.90
N GLN A 65 7.75 44.13 -21.01
CA GLN A 65 7.08 42.88 -21.40
C GLN A 65 7.44 41.73 -20.46
N GLN A 66 8.67 41.71 -19.95
CA GLN A 66 9.12 40.76 -18.95
C GLN A 66 8.32 40.87 -17.65
N GLN A 67 8.14 42.09 -17.12
CA GLN A 67 7.36 42.30 -15.89
C GLN A 67 5.89 41.92 -16.07
N GLU A 68 5.29 42.19 -17.23
CA GLU A 68 3.91 41.82 -17.53
C GLU A 68 3.74 40.30 -17.66
N ALA A 69 4.65 39.62 -18.35
CA ALA A 69 4.68 38.17 -18.44
C ALA A 69 4.91 37.50 -17.08
N LEU A 70 5.75 38.09 -16.21
CA LEU A 70 5.99 37.60 -14.85
C LEU A 70 4.75 37.76 -13.96
N ARG A 71 4.00 38.85 -14.12
CA ARG A 71 2.73 39.10 -13.40
C ARG A 71 1.65 38.10 -13.79
N HIS A 72 1.44 37.88 -15.08
CA HIS A 72 0.48 36.89 -15.55
C HIS A 72 0.88 35.46 -15.15
N PHE A 73 2.17 35.16 -15.12
CA PHE A 73 2.66 33.87 -14.63
C PHE A 73 2.42 33.67 -13.13
N ASP A 74 2.66 34.69 -12.30
CA ASP A 74 2.38 34.66 -10.86
C ASP A 74 0.88 34.49 -10.57
N GLU A 75 0.02 35.15 -11.35
CA GLU A 75 -1.44 35.04 -11.26
C GLU A 75 -1.96 33.64 -11.64
N LEU A 76 -1.42 33.05 -12.71
CA LEU A 76 -1.71 31.67 -13.11
C LEU A 76 -1.21 30.64 -12.09
N SER A 77 -0.08 30.92 -11.42
CA SER A 77 0.48 30.04 -10.39
C SER A 77 -0.35 30.03 -9.09
N LYS A 78 -1.02 31.15 -8.78
CA LYS A 78 -1.91 31.31 -7.62
C LYS A 78 -3.31 30.72 -7.83
N THR A 79 -3.69 30.46 -9.07
CA THR A 79 -4.97 29.82 -9.39
C THR A 79 -4.93 28.36 -8.93
N LYS A 80 -5.73 28.01 -7.92
CA LYS A 80 -5.83 26.63 -7.41
C LYS A 80 -6.38 25.72 -8.50
N VAL A 81 -5.51 24.96 -9.15
CA VAL A 81 -5.91 23.87 -10.05
C VAL A 81 -6.40 22.70 -9.22
N ILE A 82 -7.63 22.23 -9.47
CA ILE A 82 -8.16 21.00 -8.87
C ILE A 82 -7.51 19.82 -9.59
N GLY A 83 -6.62 19.12 -8.90
CA GLY A 83 -6.02 17.89 -9.35
C GLY A 83 -5.38 17.17 -8.17
N VAL A 84 -5.80 15.94 -7.90
CA VAL A 84 -5.07 15.07 -6.97
C VAL A 84 -3.84 14.58 -7.73
N ALA A 85 -2.70 15.21 -7.49
CA ALA A 85 -1.43 14.64 -7.93
C ALA A 85 -1.14 13.42 -7.05
N LEU A 86 -1.59 12.24 -7.48
CA LEU A 86 -1.10 10.98 -6.95
C LEU A 86 0.38 10.90 -7.32
N SER A 87 1.22 11.34 -6.39
CA SER A 87 2.64 11.07 -6.45
C SER A 87 2.80 9.60 -6.14
N ASP A 88 2.95 8.77 -7.16
CA ASP A 88 3.51 7.44 -6.95
C ASP A 88 4.93 7.66 -6.44
N ASN A 89 5.11 7.51 -5.12
CA ASN A 89 6.42 7.28 -4.58
C ASN A 89 6.99 6.11 -5.40
N LYS A 90 8.12 6.29 -6.08
CA LYS A 90 8.91 5.18 -6.59
C LYS A 90 9.42 4.40 -5.38
N VAL A 91 8.54 3.61 -4.77
CA VAL A 91 8.94 2.62 -3.81
C VAL A 91 9.61 1.54 -4.65
N LYS A 92 10.93 1.63 -4.75
CA LYS A 92 11.74 0.54 -5.27
C LYS A 92 11.70 -0.55 -4.20
N TYR A 93 10.55 -1.25 -4.10
CA TYR A 93 10.38 -2.45 -3.28
C TYR A 93 11.15 -3.57 -3.97
N ASN A 94 12.46 -3.53 -3.85
CA ASN A 94 13.27 -4.74 -3.97
C ASN A 94 14.11 -4.89 -2.69
N PRO A 95 13.46 -5.00 -1.51
CA PRO A 95 14.19 -5.39 -0.32
C PRO A 95 14.86 -6.74 -0.61
N ASN A 96 16.13 -6.85 -0.24
CA ASN A 96 16.84 -8.12 -0.28
C ASN A 96 16.00 -9.17 0.49
N PRO A 97 15.80 -10.40 -0.03
CA PRO A 97 15.08 -11.47 0.67
C PRO A 97 15.48 -11.63 2.15
N PHE A 98 16.76 -11.45 2.48
CA PHE A 98 17.24 -11.47 3.87
C PHE A 98 16.67 -10.34 4.73
N LYS A 99 16.50 -9.15 4.15
CA LYS A 99 15.90 -8.01 4.84
C LYS A 99 14.41 -8.24 5.06
N MET A 100 13.71 -8.79 4.07
CA MET A 100 12.30 -9.15 4.23
C MET A 100 12.10 -10.16 5.35
N PHE A 101 12.98 -11.16 5.42
CA PHE A 101 12.99 -12.15 6.48
C PHE A 101 13.26 -11.53 7.85
N SER A 102 14.26 -10.65 7.97
CA SER A 102 14.55 -9.97 9.24
C SER A 102 13.41 -9.03 9.68
N ASP A 103 12.79 -8.34 8.72
CA ASP A 103 11.66 -7.45 9.00
C ASP A 103 10.43 -8.25 9.47
N ALA A 104 10.17 -9.42 8.85
CA ALA A 104 9.12 -10.33 9.30
C ALA A 104 9.35 -10.82 10.73
N PHE A 105 10.57 -11.25 11.06
CA PHE A 105 10.95 -11.65 12.42
C PHE A 105 10.76 -10.52 13.43
N LYS A 106 11.20 -9.30 13.06
CA LYS A 106 11.07 -8.11 13.91
C LYS A 106 9.60 -7.78 14.18
N ASN A 107 8.75 -7.86 13.16
CA ASN A 107 7.32 -7.59 13.28
C ASN A 107 6.62 -8.63 14.18
N ILE A 108 6.96 -9.91 14.02
CA ILE A 108 6.44 -10.99 14.87
C ILE A 108 6.87 -10.74 16.32
N TYR A 109 8.16 -10.46 16.56
CA TYR A 109 8.68 -10.18 17.89
C TYR A 109 7.99 -8.98 18.54
N GLN A 110 7.86 -7.85 17.82
CA GLN A 110 7.16 -6.66 18.32
C GLN A 110 5.70 -6.94 18.65
N THR A 111 5.02 -7.75 17.84
CA THR A 111 3.62 -8.14 18.08
C THR A 111 3.50 -9.00 19.34
N LEU A 112 4.38 -9.99 19.52
CA LEU A 112 4.40 -10.83 20.73
C LEU A 112 4.67 -10.01 21.99
N VAL A 113 5.67 -9.10 21.95
CA VAL A 113 5.95 -8.21 23.08
C VAL A 113 4.76 -7.32 23.38
N SER A 114 4.15 -6.72 22.36
CA SER A 114 2.99 -5.84 22.51
C SER A 114 1.75 -6.57 23.04
N LEU A 115 1.63 -7.87 22.76
CA LEU A 115 0.57 -8.71 23.30
C LEU A 115 0.78 -8.97 24.80
N ILE A 116 2.02 -9.28 25.20
CA ILE A 116 2.37 -9.56 26.61
C ILE A 116 2.30 -8.26 27.45
N THR A 117 2.71 -7.12 26.90
CA THR A 117 2.63 -5.81 27.58
C THR A 117 1.22 -5.22 27.60
N GLY A 118 0.25 -5.85 26.93
CA GLY A 118 -1.13 -5.37 26.85
C GLY A 118 -1.33 -4.16 25.94
N ALA A 119 -0.29 -3.72 25.21
CA ALA A 119 -0.38 -2.63 24.24
C ALA A 119 -1.30 -2.99 23.05
N VAL A 120 -1.39 -4.28 22.71
CA VAL A 120 -2.33 -4.81 21.71
C VAL A 120 -3.35 -5.71 22.39
N SER A 121 -4.62 -5.38 22.23
CA SER A 121 -5.71 -6.21 22.74
C SER A 121 -5.78 -7.54 21.98
N PRO A 122 -5.94 -8.69 22.67
CA PRO A 122 -6.11 -10.00 22.04
C PRO A 122 -7.27 -10.06 21.03
N LYS A 123 -8.24 -9.15 21.14
CA LYS A 123 -9.36 -9.01 20.19
C LYS A 123 -8.94 -8.58 18.78
N TYR A 124 -7.68 -8.22 18.54
CA TYR A 124 -7.17 -7.91 17.20
C TYR A 124 -6.39 -9.07 16.60
N LEU A 125 -6.07 -10.11 17.38
CA LEU A 125 -5.53 -11.36 16.86
C LEU A 125 -6.69 -12.21 16.35
N ALA A 126 -6.47 -12.84 15.20
CA ALA A 126 -7.38 -13.86 14.69
C ALA A 126 -6.84 -15.22 15.13
N GLY A 127 -7.64 -15.96 15.90
CA GLY A 127 -7.38 -17.37 16.16
C GLY A 127 -7.83 -18.24 14.99
N PRO A 128 -7.79 -19.58 15.17
CA PRO A 128 -8.18 -20.52 14.11
C PRO A 128 -9.60 -20.25 13.56
N ILE A 129 -10.53 -19.90 14.44
CA ILE A 129 -11.93 -19.61 14.05
C ILE A 129 -12.00 -18.28 13.28
N GLY A 130 -11.33 -17.23 13.78
CA GLY A 130 -11.27 -15.93 13.12
C GLY A 130 -10.62 -16.02 11.73
N ILE A 131 -9.56 -16.82 11.57
CA ILE A 131 -8.90 -17.06 10.29
C ILE A 131 -9.87 -17.68 9.27
N VAL A 132 -10.58 -18.74 9.67
CA VAL A 132 -11.59 -19.37 8.81
C VAL A 132 -12.70 -18.39 8.45
N GLN A 133 -13.09 -17.52 9.38
CA GLN A 133 -14.10 -16.49 9.13
C GLN A 133 -13.63 -15.46 8.09
N VAL A 134 -12.39 -14.99 8.18
CA VAL A 134 -11.81 -14.07 7.19
C VAL A 134 -11.83 -14.70 5.81
N VAL A 135 -11.34 -15.94 5.67
CA VAL A 135 -11.33 -16.65 4.38
C VAL A 135 -12.75 -16.83 3.84
N LYS A 136 -13.72 -17.19 4.69
CA LYS A 136 -15.12 -17.36 4.32
C LYS A 136 -15.78 -16.05 3.86
N ILE A 137 -15.49 -14.94 4.55
CA ILE A 137 -15.99 -13.61 4.18
C ILE A 137 -15.38 -13.19 2.85
N SER A 138 -14.07 -13.35 2.67
CA SER A 138 -13.37 -13.04 1.42
C SER A 138 -13.92 -13.85 0.25
N PHE A 139 -14.17 -15.14 0.45
CA PHE A 139 -14.81 -15.99 -0.55
C PHE A 139 -16.20 -15.50 -0.96
N LYS A 140 -17.04 -15.14 0.02
CA LYS A 140 -18.41 -14.68 -0.23
C LYS A 140 -18.46 -13.30 -0.89
N ALA A 141 -17.56 -12.39 -0.51
CA ALA A 141 -17.58 -11.01 -0.95
C ALA A 141 -16.86 -10.80 -2.30
N TYR A 142 -15.75 -11.51 -2.51
CA TYR A 142 -14.84 -11.26 -3.64
C TYR A 142 -14.54 -12.52 -4.49
N GLY A 143 -15.11 -13.67 -4.12
CA GLY A 143 -14.99 -14.92 -4.86
C GLY A 143 -13.76 -15.76 -4.47
N ALA A 144 -13.56 -16.86 -5.20
CA ALA A 144 -12.55 -17.88 -4.88
C ALA A 144 -11.10 -17.37 -4.98
N LEU A 145 -10.81 -16.47 -5.93
CA LEU A 145 -9.46 -15.96 -6.16
C LEU A 145 -8.94 -15.17 -4.95
N GLU A 146 -9.79 -14.35 -4.35
CA GLU A 146 -9.45 -13.61 -3.14
C GLU A 146 -9.26 -14.55 -1.94
N ALA A 147 -10.09 -15.58 -1.81
CA ALA A 147 -9.92 -16.59 -0.76
C ALA A 147 -8.57 -17.32 -0.88
N PHE A 148 -8.13 -17.66 -2.09
CA PHE A 148 -6.80 -18.24 -2.33
C PHE A 148 -5.67 -17.26 -2.00
N TYR A 149 -5.85 -15.97 -2.26
CA TYR A 149 -4.90 -14.95 -1.83
C TYR A 149 -4.74 -14.94 -0.31
N TRP A 150 -5.85 -14.92 0.45
CA TRP A 150 -5.80 -14.99 1.92
C TRP A 150 -5.17 -16.29 2.42
N LEU A 151 -5.54 -17.44 1.85
CA LEU A 151 -4.95 -18.73 2.21
C LEU A 151 -3.44 -18.75 1.93
N GLY A 152 -3.00 -18.24 0.78
CA GLY A 152 -1.59 -18.12 0.44
C GLY A 152 -0.85 -17.18 1.39
N PHE A 153 -1.44 -16.04 1.73
CA PHE A 153 -0.90 -15.09 2.69
C PHE A 153 -0.73 -15.73 4.08
N ILE A 154 -1.76 -16.42 4.59
CA ILE A 154 -1.70 -17.12 5.87
C ILE A 154 -0.64 -18.23 5.85
N SER A 155 -0.59 -19.02 4.78
CA SER A 155 0.38 -20.10 4.59
C SER A 155 1.82 -19.58 4.60
N LEU A 156 2.09 -18.47 3.91
CA LEU A 156 3.39 -17.82 3.90
C LEU A 156 3.81 -17.35 5.30
N ASN A 157 2.90 -16.69 6.03
CA ASN A 157 3.17 -16.24 7.40
C ASN A 157 3.42 -17.40 8.35
N LEU A 158 2.66 -18.49 8.22
CA LEU A 158 2.86 -19.70 9.01
C LEU A 158 4.19 -20.39 8.65
N GLY A 159 4.59 -20.36 7.38
CA GLY A 159 5.90 -20.82 6.93
C GLY A 159 7.06 -20.05 7.57
N PHE A 160 6.96 -18.71 7.64
CA PHE A 160 7.95 -17.89 8.36
C PHE A 160 7.99 -18.20 9.85
N LEU A 161 6.82 -18.37 10.47
CA LEU A 161 6.71 -18.75 11.87
C LEU A 161 7.37 -20.13 12.12
N ASN A 162 7.14 -21.10 11.24
CA ASN A 162 7.72 -22.45 11.35
C ASN A 162 9.25 -22.50 11.23
N ILE A 163 9.89 -21.50 10.61
CA ILE A 163 11.37 -21.42 10.55
C ILE A 163 11.96 -20.88 11.86
N LEU A 164 11.15 -20.28 12.74
CA LEU A 164 11.63 -19.79 14.03
C LEU A 164 12.24 -20.94 14.85
N PRO A 165 13.35 -20.70 15.59
CA PRO A 165 13.98 -21.71 16.45
C PRO A 165 13.18 -21.91 17.74
N ILE A 166 11.90 -22.29 17.61
CA ILE A 166 10.98 -22.57 18.70
C ILE A 166 10.87 -24.09 18.84
N PRO A 167 11.13 -24.69 20.03
CA PRO A 167 11.25 -26.14 20.21
C PRO A 167 10.09 -27.00 19.68
N VAL A 168 8.88 -26.45 19.59
CA VAL A 168 7.67 -27.17 19.16
C VAL A 168 7.36 -27.00 17.66
N LEU A 169 8.06 -26.10 16.97
CA LEU A 169 7.94 -25.87 15.53
C LEU A 169 9.06 -26.59 14.78
N ASP A 170 8.89 -26.79 13.48
CA ASP A 170 9.88 -27.43 12.61
C ASP A 170 11.27 -26.78 12.71
N GLY A 171 11.33 -25.45 12.83
CA GLY A 171 12.55 -24.67 13.01
C GLY A 171 13.29 -24.96 14.32
N GLY A 172 12.58 -25.39 15.37
CA GLY A 172 13.20 -25.88 16.61
C GLY A 172 13.93 -27.20 16.40
N HIS A 173 13.32 -28.13 15.68
CA HIS A 173 13.96 -29.40 15.30
C HIS A 173 15.19 -29.18 14.41
N ILE A 174 15.10 -28.24 13.47
CA ILE A 174 16.23 -27.82 12.63
C ILE A 174 17.34 -27.21 13.50
N ALA A 175 17.00 -26.34 14.46
CA ALA A 175 17.98 -25.74 15.37
C ALA A 175 18.66 -26.78 16.27
N PHE A 176 17.91 -27.75 16.80
CA PHE A 176 18.49 -28.86 17.57
C PHE A 176 19.42 -29.73 16.73
N SER A 177 19.02 -30.06 15.50
CA SER A 177 19.84 -30.84 14.58
C SER A 177 21.13 -30.08 14.20
N LEU A 178 21.03 -28.78 13.96
CA LEU A 178 22.19 -27.93 13.69
C LEU A 178 23.13 -27.85 14.90
N PHE A 179 22.57 -27.75 16.11
CA PHE A 179 23.34 -27.81 17.35
C PHE A 179 24.06 -29.15 17.52
N GLU A 180 23.41 -30.28 17.21
CA GLU A 180 24.04 -31.60 17.24
C GLU A 180 25.18 -31.73 16.22
N ILE A 181 25.03 -31.17 15.01
CA ILE A 181 26.07 -31.16 13.97
C ILE A 181 27.30 -30.36 14.44
N ILE A 182 27.08 -29.18 15.03
CA ILE A 182 28.17 -28.31 15.50
C ILE A 182 28.87 -28.92 16.72
N THR A 183 28.10 -29.42 17.69
CA THR A 183 28.66 -29.94 18.96
C THR A 183 29.10 -31.40 18.86
N LYS A 184 28.70 -32.10 17.79
CA LYS A 184 28.88 -33.55 17.58
C LYS A 184 28.36 -34.41 18.74
N LYS A 185 27.46 -33.87 19.56
CA LYS A 185 26.88 -34.54 20.72
C LYS A 185 25.38 -34.66 20.53
N ARG A 186 24.86 -35.88 20.63
CA ARG A 186 23.42 -36.12 20.60
C ARG A 186 22.77 -35.53 21.85
N ILE A 187 21.67 -34.81 21.66
CA ILE A 187 20.83 -34.31 22.74
C ILE A 187 20.10 -35.51 23.35
N LYS A 188 20.15 -35.62 24.68
CA LYS A 188 19.40 -36.65 25.39
C LYS A 188 17.91 -36.42 25.19
N MET A 189 17.16 -37.47 24.86
CA MET A 189 15.71 -37.39 24.66
C MET A 189 14.97 -36.75 25.85
N LYS A 190 15.38 -37.10 27.08
CA LYS A 190 14.86 -36.48 28.32
C LYS A 190 15.05 -34.96 28.39
N THR A 191 16.15 -34.44 27.83
CA THR A 191 16.41 -32.98 27.78
C THR A 191 15.52 -32.32 26.74
N MET A 192 15.33 -32.96 25.59
CA MET A 192 14.45 -32.48 24.52
C MET A 192 12.98 -32.43 24.99
N GLU A 193 12.50 -33.48 25.65
CA GLU A 193 11.15 -33.53 26.23
C GLU A 193 10.91 -32.38 27.23
N ARG A 194 11.86 -32.17 28.16
CA ARG A 194 11.77 -31.06 29.14
C ARG A 194 11.73 -29.69 28.49
N LEU A 195 12.34 -29.53 27.32
CA LEU A 195 12.36 -28.28 26.58
C LEU A 195 11.08 -28.09 25.74
N ILE A 196 10.53 -29.17 25.17
CA ILE A 196 9.35 -29.11 24.28
C ILE A 196 8.04 -29.01 25.07
N ILE A 197 7.86 -29.81 26.12
CA ILE A 197 6.61 -29.88 26.91
C ILE A 197 6.08 -28.50 27.34
N PRO A 198 6.88 -27.60 27.97
CA PRO A 198 6.37 -26.30 28.38
C PRO A 198 5.91 -25.44 27.18
N PHE A 199 6.60 -25.53 26.05
CA PHE A 199 6.19 -24.82 24.82
C PHE A 199 4.91 -25.40 24.22
N VAL A 200 4.71 -26.71 24.24
CA VAL A 200 3.45 -27.35 23.82
C VAL A 200 2.30 -26.86 24.68
N VAL A 201 2.47 -26.87 26.00
CA VAL A 201 1.44 -26.42 26.95
C VAL A 201 1.12 -24.94 26.72
N LEU A 202 2.14 -24.10 26.55
CA LEU A 202 1.98 -22.68 26.24
C LEU A 202 1.23 -22.47 24.91
N LEU A 203 1.59 -23.22 23.87
CA LEU A 203 1.00 -23.10 22.54
C LEU A 203 -0.47 -23.52 22.55
N ILE A 204 -0.79 -24.67 23.14
CA ILE A 204 -2.18 -25.15 23.26
C ILE A 204 -2.99 -24.16 24.11
N GLY A 205 -2.43 -23.70 25.24
CA GLY A 205 -3.07 -22.69 26.08
C GLY A 205 -3.34 -21.38 25.33
N GLY A 206 -2.38 -20.92 24.53
CA GLY A 206 -2.52 -19.73 23.68
C GLY A 206 -3.59 -19.90 22.59
N ILE A 207 -3.63 -21.05 21.91
CA ILE A 207 -4.67 -21.35 20.92
C ILE A 207 -6.05 -21.32 21.59
N LEU A 208 -6.23 -21.97 22.74
CA LEU A 208 -7.49 -21.97 23.47
C LEU A 208 -7.88 -20.56 23.90
N PHE A 209 -6.94 -19.78 24.42
CA PHE A 209 -7.16 -18.40 24.85
C PHE A 209 -7.63 -17.51 23.69
N ILE A 210 -6.94 -17.54 22.54
CA ILE A 210 -7.31 -16.71 21.38
C ILE A 210 -8.63 -17.21 20.78
N THR A 211 -8.84 -18.53 20.72
CA THR A 211 -10.09 -19.13 20.23
C THR A 211 -11.29 -18.69 21.09
N PHE A 212 -11.13 -18.64 22.41
CA PHE A 212 -12.16 -18.12 23.31
C PHE A 212 -12.50 -16.66 22.99
N HIS A 213 -11.50 -15.83 22.74
CA HIS A 213 -11.70 -14.44 22.30
C HIS A 213 -12.37 -14.31 20.92
N ASP A 214 -12.08 -15.21 19.98
CA ASP A 214 -12.76 -15.27 18.69
C ASP A 214 -14.26 -15.59 18.87
N VAL A 215 -14.59 -16.60 19.69
CA VAL A 215 -15.98 -16.98 19.96
C VAL A 215 -16.74 -15.83 20.60
N LEU A 216 -16.17 -15.17 21.60
CA LEU A 216 -16.79 -14.00 22.25
C LEU A 216 -17.07 -12.87 21.24
N ARG A 217 -16.14 -12.60 20.33
CA ARG A 217 -16.32 -11.59 19.28
C ARG A 217 -17.44 -11.97 18.32
N ILE A 218 -17.50 -13.24 17.92
CA ILE A 218 -18.54 -13.74 17.02
C ILE A 218 -19.90 -13.64 17.69
N VAL A 219 -20.05 -14.13 18.91
CA VAL A 219 -21.32 -14.07 19.66
C VAL A 219 -21.77 -12.62 19.82
N LYS A 220 -20.87 -11.71 20.23
CA LYS A 220 -21.18 -10.27 20.33
C LYS A 220 -21.59 -9.61 19.01
N ASN A 221 -21.11 -10.11 17.87
CA ASN A 221 -21.51 -9.55 16.58
C ASN A 221 -22.87 -10.08 16.11
N TYR A 222 -23.36 -11.18 16.68
CA TYR A 222 -24.67 -11.77 16.35
C TYR A 222 -25.81 -11.31 17.29
N PHE A 223 -25.50 -10.87 18.51
CA PHE A 223 -26.45 -10.37 19.53
C PHE A 223 -26.16 -8.92 19.88
#